data_AF-T1C3A5-F1
#
_entry.id   AF-T1C3A5-F1
#
_cell.length_a   1.000
_cell.length_b   1.000
_cell.length_c   1.000
_cell.angle_alpha   90.00
_cell.angle_beta   90.00
_cell.angle_gamma   90.00
#
_symmetry.space_group_name_H-M   'P 1'
#
loop_
_entity.id
_entity.type
_entity.pdbx_description
1 polymer ?
#
loop_
_entity_poly.entity_id
_entity_poly.type
_entity_poly.pdbx_seq_one_letter_code
_entity_poly.pdbx_strand_id
1 'polypeptide(L)'
;FDNIRDILLTVKEKFGTPSGSISDMRSGILKAIGDVFHGIPIRICLLHFLRDLGKDLMESMHTDLGMMINRKGIKSPLKSILRSIPDYDQATLTEIEQGFCSSRENMEFMAIRKILEPVLTVNGSSGYGFPFSLNNLNFFTVCKGAGKRLSDLSGKIRETESMKLINSVEEQINRIIKDQEIVETADRLSDVNMLFRKIRSAFRMPEKGNLSDDIEDDSSIHDQCNIVIAEMEVYLNVNIPPHMFIAPK
;
A
#
# COMPACT_ATOMS: atom_id res chain seq x y z
N PHE A 1 29.24 -6.31 15.51
CA PHE A 1 29.08 -6.44 16.96
C PHE A 1 29.94 -5.40 17.65
N ASP A 2 31.27 -5.41 17.47
CA ASP A 2 32.20 -4.50 18.17
C ASP A 2 31.86 -3.01 17.97
N ASN A 3 31.64 -2.57 16.72
CA ASN A 3 31.25 -1.19 16.44
C ASN A 3 29.96 -0.75 17.16
N ILE A 4 28.99 -1.66 17.31
CA ILE A 4 27.71 -1.34 17.98
C ILE A 4 27.94 -1.27 19.48
N ARG A 5 28.72 -2.20 20.03
CA ARG A 5 29.11 -2.22 21.44
C ARG A 5 29.81 -0.92 21.84
N ASP A 6 30.73 -0.42 21.02
CA ASP A 6 31.48 0.81 21.30
C ASP A 6 30.57 2.05 21.32
N ILE A 7 29.61 2.11 20.40
CA ILE A 7 28.57 3.17 20.40
C ILE A 7 27.73 3.08 21.68
N LEU A 8 27.26 1.89 22.06
CA LEU A 8 26.44 1.71 23.26
C LEU A 8 27.22 2.03 24.54
N LEU A 9 28.53 1.75 24.60
CA LEU A 9 29.40 2.18 25.70
C LEU A 9 29.46 3.71 25.80
N THR A 10 29.59 4.41 24.67
CA THR A 10 29.54 5.88 24.62
C THR A 10 28.19 6.41 25.11
N VAL A 11 27.09 5.76 24.74
CA VAL A 11 25.74 6.11 25.23
C VAL A 11 25.65 5.89 26.75
N LYS A 12 26.18 4.78 27.26
CA LYS A 12 26.20 4.47 28.69
C LYS A 12 27.00 5.47 29.50
N GLU A 13 28.16 5.87 28.99
CA GLU A 13 29.02 6.88 29.62
C GLU A 13 28.31 8.24 29.71
N LYS A 14 27.61 8.65 28.65
CA LYS A 14 26.96 9.97 28.57
C LYS A 14 25.59 10.04 29.25
N PHE A 15 24.81 8.95 29.20
CA PHE A 15 23.39 8.96 29.56
C PHE A 15 23.01 7.89 30.60
N GLY A 16 23.95 7.05 31.02
CA GLY A 16 23.70 5.97 31.98
C GLY A 16 23.01 4.74 31.36
N THR A 17 22.43 3.90 32.21
CA THR A 17 21.71 2.69 31.78
C THR A 17 20.25 3.04 31.51
N PRO A 18 19.71 2.75 30.31
CA PRO A 18 18.32 3.03 30.00
C PRO A 18 17.39 2.08 30.76
N SER A 19 16.12 2.47 30.90
CA SER A 19 15.08 1.61 31.49
C SER A 19 14.67 0.45 30.58
N GLY A 20 15.05 0.48 29.29
CA GLY A 20 14.78 -0.55 28.31
C GLY A 20 15.32 -0.19 26.93
N SER A 21 15.19 -1.11 25.98
CA SER A 21 15.61 -0.91 24.58
C SER A 21 14.54 -1.40 23.61
N ILE A 22 14.50 -0.80 22.43
CA ILE A 22 13.72 -1.28 21.28
C ILE A 22 14.72 -1.65 20.18
N SER A 23 14.62 -2.87 19.67
CA SER A 23 15.57 -3.42 18.69
C SER A 23 14.87 -4.16 17.56
N ASP A 24 15.52 -4.25 16.40
CA ASP A 24 15.09 -5.07 15.27
C ASP A 24 15.49 -6.54 15.39
N MET A 25 15.91 -6.96 16.59
CA MET A 25 16.26 -8.34 16.95
C MET A 25 17.45 -8.94 16.18
N ARG A 26 18.26 -8.13 15.48
CA ARG A 26 19.51 -8.62 14.89
C ARG A 26 20.43 -9.13 15.99
N SER A 27 20.95 -10.36 15.83
CA SER A 27 21.79 -11.04 16.82
C SER A 27 22.97 -10.20 17.30
N GLY A 28 23.64 -9.48 16.40
CA GLY A 28 24.75 -8.59 16.73
C GLY A 28 24.35 -7.37 17.59
N ILE A 29 23.13 -6.85 17.44
CA ILE A 29 22.58 -5.76 18.26
C ILE A 29 22.17 -6.30 19.63
N LEU A 30 21.44 -7.41 19.67
CA LEU A 30 21.01 -8.04 20.93
C LEU A 30 22.20 -8.41 21.80
N LYS A 31 23.25 -8.98 21.20
CA LYS A 31 24.50 -9.29 21.91
C LYS A 31 25.15 -8.03 22.48
N ALA A 32 25.27 -6.97 21.68
CA ALA A 32 25.87 -5.71 22.13
C ALA A 32 25.05 -5.04 23.26
N ILE A 33 23.71 -5.08 23.19
CA ILE A 33 22.83 -4.58 24.26
C ILE A 33 23.03 -5.41 25.53
N GLY A 34 23.00 -6.74 25.42
CA GLY A 34 23.20 -7.64 26.57
C GLY A 34 24.55 -7.42 27.25
N ASP A 35 25.61 -7.20 26.47
CA ASP A 35 26.98 -6.99 26.97
C ASP A 35 27.17 -5.62 27.64
N VAL A 36 26.45 -4.57 27.21
CA VAL A 36 26.62 -3.20 27.72
C VAL A 36 25.60 -2.85 28.79
N PHE A 37 24.34 -3.24 28.61
CA PHE A 37 23.19 -2.94 29.44
C PHE A 37 22.57 -4.23 30.00
N HIS A 38 23.28 -4.87 30.91
CA HIS A 38 22.81 -6.11 31.54
C HIS A 38 21.45 -5.95 32.24
N GLY A 39 20.51 -6.86 31.94
CA GLY A 39 19.23 -6.97 32.64
C GLY A 39 18.15 -5.97 32.24
N ILE A 40 18.38 -5.11 31.23
CA ILE A 40 17.31 -4.22 30.75
C ILE A 40 16.29 -5.00 29.89
N PRO A 41 15.00 -4.64 29.94
CA PRO A 41 14.01 -5.21 29.03
C PRO A 41 14.27 -4.77 27.58
N ILE A 42 14.15 -5.72 26.64
CA ILE A 42 14.29 -5.46 25.20
C ILE A 42 12.95 -5.77 24.52
N ARG A 43 12.41 -4.79 23.79
CA ARG A 43 11.20 -4.92 22.97
C ARG A 43 11.56 -4.96 21.48
N ILE A 44 10.72 -5.63 20.71
CA ILE A 44 10.86 -5.68 19.25
C ILE A 44 10.38 -4.35 18.65
N CYS A 45 11.12 -3.83 17.68
CA CYS A 45 10.66 -2.72 16.84
C CYS A 45 9.53 -3.22 15.92
N LEU A 46 8.28 -2.87 16.26
CA LEU A 46 7.08 -3.31 15.52
C LEU A 46 7.10 -2.88 14.04
N LEU A 47 7.68 -1.72 13.73
CA LEU A 47 7.87 -1.27 12.36
C LEU A 47 8.74 -2.24 11.56
N HIS A 48 9.89 -2.63 12.11
CA HIS A 48 10.81 -3.54 11.45
C HIS A 48 10.23 -4.95 11.35
N PHE A 49 9.56 -5.40 12.40
CA PHE A 49 8.81 -6.66 12.38
C PHE A 49 7.78 -6.68 11.24
N LEU A 50 6.91 -5.67 11.15
CA LEU A 50 5.92 -5.58 10.07
C LEU A 50 6.58 -5.45 8.70
N ARG A 51 7.66 -4.70 8.58
CA ARG A 51 8.37 -4.57 7.30
C ARG A 51 8.89 -5.91 6.82
N ASP A 52 9.50 -6.68 7.69
CA ASP A 52 10.11 -7.96 7.34
C ASP A 52 9.02 -9.02 7.11
N LEU A 53 7.97 -9.04 7.94
CA LEU A 53 6.79 -9.87 7.72
C LEU A 53 6.13 -9.58 6.37
N GLY A 54 5.90 -8.31 6.03
CA GLY A 54 5.28 -7.94 4.76
C GLY A 54 6.16 -8.26 3.55
N LYS A 55 7.49 -8.27 3.69
CA LYS A 55 8.40 -8.79 2.66
C LYS A 55 8.17 -10.28 2.44
N ASP A 56 8.23 -11.06 3.52
CA ASP A 56 8.06 -12.51 3.46
C ASP A 56 6.70 -12.90 2.86
N LEU A 57 5.66 -12.14 3.17
CA LEU A 57 4.30 -12.40 2.69
C LEU A 57 4.03 -11.93 1.25
N MET A 58 4.61 -10.82 0.80
CA MET A 58 4.11 -10.10 -0.38
C MET A 58 5.18 -9.72 -1.43
N GLU A 59 6.48 -9.82 -1.15
CA GLU A 59 7.52 -9.24 -2.01
C GLU A 59 7.53 -9.85 -3.42
N SER A 60 7.42 -11.17 -3.52
CA SER A 60 7.39 -11.88 -4.82
C SER A 60 6.20 -11.41 -5.66
N MET A 61 4.98 -11.53 -5.14
CA MET A 61 3.76 -11.13 -5.85
C MET A 61 3.76 -9.64 -6.21
N HIS A 62 4.24 -8.78 -5.30
CA HIS A 62 4.33 -7.34 -5.56
C HIS A 62 5.28 -7.02 -6.72
N THR A 63 6.42 -7.72 -6.76
CA THR A 63 7.44 -7.57 -7.80
C THR A 63 6.94 -8.11 -9.15
N ASP A 64 6.36 -9.32 -9.14
CA ASP A 64 5.82 -9.98 -10.33
C ASP A 64 4.69 -9.17 -10.96
N LEU A 65 3.75 -8.69 -10.14
CA LEU A 65 2.67 -7.82 -10.59
C LEU A 65 3.22 -6.55 -11.26
N GLY A 66 4.24 -5.93 -10.67
CA GLY A 66 4.91 -4.76 -11.24
C GLY A 66 5.54 -5.05 -12.58
N MET A 67 6.27 -6.17 -12.71
CA MET A 67 6.88 -6.58 -13.97
C MET A 67 5.84 -6.81 -15.06
N MET A 68 4.77 -7.55 -14.76
CA MET A 68 3.71 -7.83 -15.73
C MET A 68 3.01 -6.56 -16.21
N ILE A 69 2.63 -5.66 -15.28
CA ILE A 69 2.02 -4.37 -15.60
C ILE A 69 2.95 -3.52 -16.47
N ASN A 70 4.23 -3.41 -16.10
CA ASN A 70 5.19 -2.60 -16.83
C ASN A 70 5.41 -3.12 -18.26
N ARG A 71 5.41 -4.43 -18.47
CA ARG A 71 5.50 -5.06 -19.81
C ARG A 71 4.34 -4.66 -20.72
N LYS A 72 3.15 -4.34 -20.19
CA LYS A 72 2.03 -3.85 -21.01
C LYS A 72 2.29 -2.45 -21.56
N GLY A 73 3.11 -1.63 -20.91
CA GLY A 73 3.53 -0.33 -21.44
C GLY A 73 2.38 0.68 -21.64
N ILE A 74 1.28 0.57 -20.89
CA ILE A 74 0.05 1.35 -21.15
C ILE A 74 0.14 2.82 -20.75
N LYS A 75 1.07 3.19 -19.85
CA LYS A 75 1.15 4.56 -19.29
C LYS A 75 1.43 5.62 -20.36
N SER A 76 2.32 5.32 -21.31
CA SER A 76 2.66 6.27 -22.38
C SER A 76 1.48 6.52 -23.34
N PRO A 77 0.82 5.47 -23.89
CA PRO A 77 -0.43 5.62 -24.64
C PRO A 77 -1.51 6.39 -23.88
N LEU A 78 -1.78 6.03 -22.63
CA LEU A 78 -2.79 6.72 -21.81
C LEU A 78 -2.45 8.20 -21.59
N LYS A 79 -1.17 8.54 -21.39
CA LYS A 79 -0.72 9.93 -21.29
C LYS A 79 -0.89 10.70 -22.59
N SER A 80 -0.68 10.04 -23.74
CA SER A 80 -0.94 10.63 -25.05
C SER A 80 -2.43 10.93 -25.24
N ILE A 81 -3.31 9.99 -24.87
CA ILE A 81 -4.76 10.18 -24.93
C ILE A 81 -5.18 11.32 -23.99
N LEU A 82 -4.70 11.35 -22.75
CA LEU A 82 -5.05 12.42 -21.81
C LEU A 82 -4.71 13.81 -22.37
N ARG A 83 -3.57 13.96 -23.06
CA ARG A 83 -3.15 15.23 -23.67
C ARG A 83 -4.00 15.64 -24.88
N SER A 84 -4.65 14.70 -25.56
CA SER A 84 -5.56 15.04 -26.67
C SER A 84 -6.94 15.47 -26.18
N ILE A 85 -7.28 15.20 -24.92
CA ILE A 85 -8.52 15.67 -24.32
C ILE A 85 -8.31 17.12 -23.86
N PRO A 86 -9.23 18.06 -24.18
CA PRO A 86 -9.18 19.42 -23.66
C PRO A 86 -9.05 19.46 -22.13
N ASP A 87 -8.44 20.52 -21.61
CA ASP A 87 -8.47 20.81 -20.18
C ASP A 87 -9.91 21.15 -19.72
N TYR A 88 -10.14 21.16 -18.41
CA TYR A 88 -11.45 21.49 -17.85
C TYR A 88 -11.89 22.89 -18.26
N ASP A 89 -13.11 22.98 -18.81
CA ASP A 89 -13.74 24.24 -19.15
C ASP A 89 -14.60 24.77 -17.99
N GLN A 90 -14.21 25.93 -17.44
CA GLN A 90 -14.86 26.49 -16.26
C GLN A 90 -16.31 26.93 -16.52
N ALA A 91 -16.61 27.38 -17.74
CA ALA A 91 -17.98 27.74 -18.11
C ALA A 91 -18.88 26.49 -18.07
N THR A 92 -18.47 25.41 -18.74
CA THR A 92 -19.18 24.12 -18.72
C THR A 92 -19.34 23.58 -17.29
N LEU A 93 -18.33 23.68 -16.41
CA LEU A 93 -18.47 23.29 -15.00
C LEU A 93 -19.57 24.09 -14.28
N THR A 94 -19.59 25.41 -14.48
CA THR A 94 -20.57 26.30 -13.86
C THR A 94 -21.99 25.99 -14.34
N GLU A 95 -22.18 25.72 -15.62
CA GLU A 95 -23.48 25.31 -16.18
C GLU A 95 -23.96 24.00 -15.55
N ILE A 96 -23.07 23.00 -15.43
CA ILE A 96 -23.40 21.70 -14.83
C ILE A 96 -23.85 21.87 -13.37
N GLU A 97 -23.18 22.71 -12.60
CA GLU A 97 -23.58 23.05 -11.22
C GLU A 97 -24.95 23.73 -11.14
N GLN A 98 -25.31 24.50 -12.18
CA GLN A 98 -26.63 25.13 -12.31
C GLN A 98 -27.70 24.20 -12.89
N GLY A 99 -27.34 22.94 -13.20
CA GLY A 99 -28.27 21.90 -13.65
C GLY A 99 -28.53 21.87 -15.16
N PHE A 100 -27.70 22.53 -15.97
CA PHE A 100 -27.77 22.47 -17.43
C PHE A 100 -26.38 22.33 -18.08
N CYS A 101 -26.31 22.16 -19.40
CA CYS A 101 -25.03 22.11 -20.11
C CYS A 101 -25.25 22.46 -21.58
N SER A 102 -24.61 23.53 -22.03
CA SER A 102 -24.70 24.04 -23.40
C SER A 102 -23.80 23.26 -24.36
N SER A 103 -22.67 22.75 -23.87
CA SER A 103 -21.72 21.94 -24.65
C SER A 103 -21.62 20.51 -24.12
N ARG A 104 -22.41 19.62 -24.71
CA ARG A 104 -22.39 18.19 -24.36
C ARG A 104 -21.01 17.56 -24.59
N GLU A 105 -20.39 17.87 -25.72
CA GLU A 105 -19.08 17.34 -26.09
C GLU A 105 -18.02 17.68 -25.02
N ASN A 106 -17.97 18.93 -24.56
CA ASN A 106 -17.04 19.34 -23.50
C ASN A 106 -17.30 18.59 -22.19
N MET A 107 -18.58 18.44 -21.81
CA MET A 107 -18.95 17.69 -20.60
C MET A 107 -18.51 16.21 -20.69
N GLU A 108 -18.68 15.58 -21.85
CA GLU A 108 -18.23 14.21 -22.10
C GLU A 108 -16.70 14.09 -22.03
N PHE A 109 -15.95 14.99 -22.69
CA PHE A 109 -14.49 15.05 -22.60
C PHE A 109 -14.00 15.22 -21.15
N MET A 110 -14.60 16.13 -20.39
CA MET A 110 -14.25 16.36 -18.99
C MET A 110 -14.56 15.14 -18.11
N ALA A 111 -15.64 14.41 -18.39
CA ALA A 111 -15.96 13.16 -17.70
C ALA A 111 -14.92 12.06 -17.97
N ILE A 112 -14.50 11.89 -19.23
CA ILE A 112 -13.45 10.95 -19.62
C ILE A 112 -12.12 11.34 -18.96
N ARG A 113 -11.77 12.63 -19.01
CA ARG A 113 -10.57 13.19 -18.37
C ARG A 113 -10.53 12.87 -16.87
N LYS A 114 -11.63 13.14 -16.16
CA LYS A 114 -11.77 12.90 -14.72
C LYS A 114 -11.59 11.43 -14.34
N ILE A 115 -11.94 10.49 -15.22
CA ILE A 115 -11.72 9.06 -14.99
C ILE A 115 -10.25 8.68 -15.25
N LEU A 116 -9.62 9.28 -16.27
CA LEU A 116 -8.27 8.95 -16.71
C LEU A 116 -7.16 9.57 -15.84
N GLU A 117 -7.34 10.80 -15.35
CA GLU A 117 -6.36 11.51 -14.53
C GLU A 117 -5.86 10.70 -13.32
N PRO A 118 -6.73 10.07 -12.50
CA PRO A 118 -6.29 9.22 -11.40
C PRO A 118 -5.38 8.08 -11.84
N VAL A 119 -5.64 7.44 -12.99
CA VAL A 119 -4.83 6.32 -13.50
C VAL A 119 -3.37 6.74 -13.70
N LEU A 120 -3.15 7.98 -14.13
CA LEU A 120 -1.81 8.50 -14.44
C LEU A 120 -1.13 9.19 -13.25
N THR A 121 -1.87 9.47 -12.17
CA THR A 121 -1.37 10.20 -10.99
C THR A 121 -1.25 9.33 -9.73
N VAL A 122 -1.60 8.03 -9.80
CA VAL A 122 -1.44 7.10 -8.66
C VAL A 122 0.01 7.07 -8.17
N ASN A 123 0.27 7.79 -7.09
CA ASN A 123 1.48 7.73 -6.28
C ASN A 123 1.07 7.30 -4.87
N GLY A 124 0.95 5.99 -4.64
CA GLY A 124 0.36 5.42 -3.43
C GLY A 124 1.33 5.27 -2.25
N SER A 125 2.23 6.24 -2.02
CA SER A 125 3.18 6.14 -0.90
C SER A 125 2.52 6.55 0.42
N SER A 126 2.59 5.67 1.42
CA SER A 126 2.28 5.96 2.83
C SER A 126 3.34 6.83 3.51
N GLY A 127 4.47 7.09 2.84
CA GLY A 127 5.69 7.62 3.44
C GLY A 127 6.65 6.52 3.92
N TYR A 128 6.16 5.29 4.14
CA TYR A 128 6.97 4.16 4.62
C TYR A 128 7.46 3.21 3.49
N GLY A 129 6.88 3.32 2.29
CA GLY A 129 7.20 2.44 1.16
C GLY A 129 6.67 1.01 1.33
N PHE A 130 7.19 0.08 0.52
CA PHE A 130 6.86 -1.35 0.64
C PHE A 130 7.36 -1.90 2.00
N PRO A 131 6.59 -2.76 2.71
CA PRO A 131 5.30 -3.37 2.34
C PRO A 131 4.06 -2.55 2.70
N PHE A 132 4.21 -1.41 3.37
CA PHE A 132 3.11 -0.52 3.80
C PHE A 132 2.42 0.21 2.64
N SER A 133 2.97 0.11 1.43
CA SER A 133 2.45 0.71 0.21
C SER A 133 2.68 -0.20 -0.98
N LEU A 134 1.58 -0.68 -1.57
CA LEU A 134 1.59 -1.59 -2.70
C LEU A 134 1.28 -0.83 -4.00
N ASN A 135 2.23 -0.03 -4.48
CA ASN A 135 2.03 0.84 -5.65
C ASN A 135 1.48 0.12 -6.89
N ASN A 136 1.97 -1.09 -7.18
CA ASN A 136 1.52 -1.89 -8.32
C ASN A 136 0.06 -2.36 -8.16
N LEU A 137 -0.33 -2.77 -6.95
CA LEU A 137 -1.71 -3.14 -6.64
C LEU A 137 -2.65 -1.93 -6.68
N ASN A 138 -2.20 -0.79 -6.16
CA ASN A 138 -2.94 0.47 -6.20
C ASN A 138 -3.21 0.90 -7.65
N PHE A 139 -2.20 0.81 -8.52
CA PHE A 139 -2.35 1.11 -9.94
C PHE A 139 -3.34 0.15 -10.62
N PHE A 140 -3.22 -1.17 -10.39
CA PHE A 140 -4.19 -2.16 -10.89
C PHE A 140 -5.62 -1.84 -10.44
N THR A 141 -5.82 -1.53 -9.15
CA THR A 141 -7.13 -1.21 -8.58
C THR A 141 -7.74 0.02 -9.24
N VAL A 142 -6.93 1.05 -9.49
CA VAL A 142 -7.39 2.27 -10.19
C VAL A 142 -7.71 1.97 -11.66
N CYS A 143 -6.94 1.13 -12.36
CA CYS A 143 -7.30 0.65 -13.70
C CYS A 143 -8.63 -0.09 -13.71
N LYS A 144 -8.86 -1.02 -12.75
CA LYS A 144 -10.10 -1.78 -12.61
C LYS A 144 -11.30 -0.85 -12.37
N GLY A 145 -11.13 0.13 -11.47
CA GLY A 145 -12.14 1.16 -11.21
C GLY A 145 -12.43 2.06 -12.40
N ALA A 146 -11.39 2.49 -13.14
CA ALA A 146 -11.53 3.31 -14.34
C ALA A 146 -12.25 2.54 -15.46
N GLY A 147 -11.90 1.27 -15.70
CA GLY A 147 -12.58 0.42 -16.67
C GLY A 147 -14.08 0.30 -16.41
N LYS A 148 -14.48 0.10 -15.14
CA LYS A 148 -15.90 0.09 -14.77
C LYS A 148 -16.61 1.42 -15.08
N ARG A 149 -16.00 2.55 -14.67
CA ARG A 149 -16.59 3.88 -14.89
C ARG A 149 -16.69 4.25 -16.37
N LEU A 150 -15.72 3.83 -17.20
CA LEU A 150 -15.76 4.02 -18.65
C LEU A 150 -16.88 3.21 -19.29
N SER A 151 -17.05 1.96 -18.87
CA SER A 151 -18.17 1.12 -19.32
C SER A 151 -19.53 1.69 -18.91
N ASP A 152 -19.65 2.30 -17.72
CA ASP A 152 -20.89 2.96 -17.29
C ASP A 152 -21.13 4.27 -18.06
N LEU A 153 -20.06 4.97 -18.44
CA LEU A 153 -20.10 6.22 -19.18
C LEU A 153 -20.43 5.98 -20.66
N SER A 154 -19.92 4.91 -21.28
CA SER A 154 -20.13 4.60 -22.69
C SER A 154 -21.61 4.48 -23.06
N GLY A 155 -22.45 3.95 -22.16
CA GLY A 155 -23.91 3.91 -22.35
C GLY A 155 -24.62 5.28 -22.31
N LYS A 156 -23.92 6.36 -21.93
CA LYS A 156 -24.45 7.72 -21.78
C LYS A 156 -23.86 8.71 -22.80
N ILE A 157 -22.70 8.38 -23.38
CA ILE A 157 -22.04 9.16 -24.42
C ILE A 157 -22.90 9.22 -25.67
N ARG A 158 -22.96 10.39 -26.30
CA ARG A 158 -23.60 10.59 -27.60
C ARG A 158 -22.63 11.07 -28.67
N GLU A 159 -21.54 11.74 -28.30
CA GLU A 159 -20.62 12.27 -29.29
C GLU A 159 -19.65 11.18 -29.81
N THR A 160 -19.43 11.18 -31.12
CA THR A 160 -18.62 10.15 -31.78
C THR A 160 -17.15 10.23 -31.36
N GLU A 161 -16.61 11.45 -31.21
CA GLU A 161 -15.22 11.65 -30.75
C GLU A 161 -15.03 11.21 -29.30
N SER A 162 -15.98 11.52 -28.41
CA SER A 162 -16.02 11.00 -27.03
C SER A 162 -15.98 9.47 -26.99
N MET A 163 -16.76 8.81 -27.84
CA MET A 163 -16.79 7.35 -27.90
C MET A 163 -15.45 6.77 -28.39
N LYS A 164 -14.80 7.39 -29.39
CA LYS A 164 -13.47 7.00 -29.84
C LYS A 164 -12.42 7.11 -28.72
N LEU A 165 -12.49 8.17 -27.91
CA LEU A 165 -11.62 8.34 -26.75
C LEU A 165 -11.86 7.24 -25.71
N ILE A 166 -13.11 6.93 -25.36
CA ILE A 166 -13.43 5.83 -24.44
C ILE A 166 -12.84 4.52 -24.96
N ASN A 167 -13.11 4.16 -26.21
CA ASN A 167 -12.60 2.91 -26.80
C ASN A 167 -11.08 2.84 -26.75
N SER A 168 -10.39 3.95 -27.02
CA SER A 168 -8.92 4.03 -26.96
C SER A 168 -8.39 3.83 -25.53
N VAL A 169 -9.05 4.41 -24.53
CA VAL A 169 -8.67 4.21 -23.12
C VAL A 169 -8.97 2.79 -22.66
N GLU A 170 -10.15 2.27 -23.00
CA GLU A 170 -10.55 0.90 -22.67
C GLU A 170 -9.63 -0.14 -23.28
N GLU A 171 -9.18 0.05 -24.53
CA GLU A 171 -8.19 -0.83 -25.16
C GLU A 171 -6.92 -0.94 -24.30
N GLN A 172 -6.41 0.18 -23.79
CA GLN A 172 -5.21 0.18 -22.95
C GLN A 172 -5.46 -0.41 -21.57
N ILE A 173 -6.57 -0.04 -20.91
CA ILE A 173 -6.90 -0.55 -19.56
C ILE A 173 -7.17 -2.05 -19.60
N ASN A 174 -7.86 -2.55 -20.64
CA ASN A 174 -8.19 -3.97 -20.81
C ASN A 174 -6.97 -4.86 -20.93
N ARG A 175 -5.83 -4.35 -21.42
CA ARG A 175 -4.55 -5.09 -21.44
C ARG A 175 -4.02 -5.44 -20.05
N ILE A 176 -4.54 -4.79 -19.01
CA ILE A 176 -4.24 -5.09 -17.59
C ILE A 176 -5.42 -5.84 -16.96
N ILE A 177 -6.63 -5.28 -17.02
CA ILE A 177 -7.75 -5.78 -16.20
C ILE A 177 -8.41 -7.06 -16.74
N LYS A 178 -8.08 -7.46 -17.98
CA LYS A 178 -8.51 -8.73 -18.59
C LYS A 178 -7.37 -9.74 -18.74
N ASP A 179 -6.16 -9.38 -18.30
CA ASP A 179 -5.04 -10.31 -18.30
C ASP A 179 -5.14 -11.22 -17.07
N GLN A 180 -5.34 -12.52 -17.31
CA GLN A 180 -5.63 -13.48 -16.26
C GLN A 180 -4.53 -13.55 -15.20
N GLU A 181 -3.26 -13.56 -15.60
CA GLU A 181 -2.11 -13.68 -14.70
C GLU A 181 -1.97 -12.44 -13.81
N ILE A 182 -2.19 -11.24 -14.40
CA ILE A 182 -2.21 -9.97 -13.66
C ILE A 182 -3.35 -9.96 -12.65
N VAL A 183 -4.57 -10.33 -13.08
CA VAL A 183 -5.76 -10.31 -12.22
C VAL A 183 -5.60 -11.27 -11.05
N GLU A 184 -5.20 -12.53 -11.30
CA GLU A 184 -4.99 -13.52 -10.25
C GLU A 184 -3.90 -13.10 -9.25
N THR A 185 -2.78 -12.55 -9.74
CA THR A 185 -1.69 -12.08 -8.87
C THR A 185 -2.13 -10.88 -8.04
N ALA A 186 -2.88 -9.94 -8.64
CA ALA A 186 -3.39 -8.78 -7.92
C ALA A 186 -4.43 -9.16 -6.85
N ASP A 187 -5.33 -10.09 -7.16
CA ASP A 187 -6.34 -10.57 -6.22
C ASP A 187 -5.67 -11.30 -5.04
N ARG A 188 -4.73 -12.22 -5.31
CA ARG A 188 -3.94 -12.89 -4.25
C ARG A 188 -3.15 -11.91 -3.38
N LEU A 189 -2.50 -10.92 -4.00
CA LEU A 189 -1.76 -9.89 -3.28
C LEU A 189 -2.71 -9.03 -2.43
N SER A 190 -3.92 -8.74 -2.91
CA SER A 190 -4.96 -8.03 -2.17
C SER A 190 -5.41 -8.82 -0.93
N ASP A 191 -5.63 -10.12 -1.06
CA ASP A 191 -6.06 -11.00 0.04
C ASP A 191 -4.98 -11.08 1.14
N VAL A 192 -3.71 -11.26 0.75
CA VAL A 192 -2.60 -11.28 1.72
C VAL A 192 -2.40 -9.90 2.36
N ASN A 193 -2.55 -8.82 1.58
CA ASN A 193 -2.46 -7.46 2.12
C ASN A 193 -3.58 -7.17 3.14
N MET A 194 -4.77 -7.76 3.00
CA MET A 194 -5.80 -7.66 4.03
C MET A 194 -5.34 -8.22 5.38
N LEU A 195 -4.68 -9.38 5.38
CA LEU A 195 -4.10 -9.96 6.60
C LEU A 195 -2.99 -9.06 7.17
N PHE A 196 -2.07 -8.60 6.31
CA PHE A 196 -1.02 -7.68 6.72
C PHE A 196 -1.58 -6.41 7.38
N ARG A 197 -2.64 -5.83 6.83
CA ARG A 197 -3.30 -4.64 7.39
C ARG A 197 -3.98 -4.90 8.74
N LYS A 198 -4.57 -6.09 8.95
CA LYS A 198 -5.09 -6.48 10.26
C LYS A 198 -3.99 -6.51 11.33
N ILE A 199 -2.84 -7.10 11.02
CA ILE A 199 -1.68 -7.15 11.94
C ILE A 199 -1.16 -5.74 12.20
N ARG A 200 -1.00 -4.92 11.15
CA ARG A 200 -0.60 -3.51 11.27
C ARG A 200 -1.54 -2.74 12.22
N SER A 201 -2.84 -2.95 12.07
CA SER A 201 -3.86 -2.33 12.91
C SER A 201 -3.80 -2.82 14.36
N ALA A 202 -3.58 -4.12 14.59
CA ALA A 202 -3.42 -4.68 15.94
C ALA A 202 -2.21 -4.08 16.67
N PHE A 203 -1.14 -3.78 15.93
CA PHE A 203 0.03 -3.06 16.44
C PHE A 203 -0.13 -1.53 16.50
N ARG A 204 -1.31 -1.00 16.16
CA ARG A 204 -1.60 0.45 16.12
C ARG A 204 -0.59 1.24 15.29
N MET A 205 0.00 0.64 14.26
CA MET A 205 0.96 1.35 13.42
C MET A 205 0.19 2.31 12.49
N PRO A 206 0.50 3.62 12.48
CA PRO A 206 -0.22 4.61 11.69
C PRO A 206 -0.22 4.25 10.20
N GLU A 207 -1.35 4.46 9.50
CA GLU A 207 -1.45 4.21 8.05
C GLU A 207 -0.62 5.21 7.22
N LYS A 208 -0.47 6.44 7.73
CA LYS A 208 0.33 7.56 7.19
C LYS A 208 0.86 8.40 8.34
N GLY A 209 1.86 9.25 8.08
CA GLY A 209 2.35 10.24 9.05
C GLY A 209 3.60 9.81 9.80
N ASN A 210 3.86 10.42 10.96
CA ASN A 210 5.03 10.12 11.77
C ASN A 210 4.71 9.02 12.80
N LEU A 211 5.71 8.24 13.17
CA LEU A 211 5.57 7.16 14.17
C LEU A 211 5.28 7.67 15.60
N SER A 212 5.22 8.99 15.79
CA SER A 212 5.10 9.69 17.06
C SER A 212 3.75 10.35 17.28
N ASP A 213 2.77 10.15 16.40
CA ASP A 213 1.45 10.76 16.56
C ASP A 213 0.70 10.01 17.68
N ASP A 214 0.29 10.75 18.72
CA ASP A 214 -0.20 10.32 20.03
C ASP A 214 -1.04 9.02 20.02
N ILE A 215 -0.40 7.89 20.37
CA ILE A 215 -1.09 6.61 20.61
C ILE A 215 -1.41 6.54 22.10
N GLU A 216 -2.70 6.60 22.46
CA GLU A 216 -3.14 6.29 23.83
C GLU A 216 -2.79 4.83 24.17
N ASP A 217 -2.15 4.64 25.31
CA ASP A 217 -1.71 3.33 25.81
C ASP A 217 -2.94 2.54 26.26
N ASP A 218 -3.27 1.45 25.58
CA ASP A 218 -4.44 0.62 25.88
C ASP A 218 -4.02 -0.83 26.06
N SER A 219 -4.36 -1.37 27.23
CA SER A 219 -4.09 -2.74 27.66
C SER A 219 -4.69 -3.83 26.77
N SER A 220 -5.58 -3.52 25.81
CA SER A 220 -6.24 -4.54 24.94
C SER A 220 -5.40 -5.03 23.75
N ILE A 221 -4.18 -4.51 23.55
CA ILE A 221 -3.33 -4.81 22.38
C ILE A 221 -2.95 -6.30 22.29
N HIS A 222 -2.69 -6.95 23.43
CA HIS A 222 -2.24 -8.34 23.45
C HIS A 222 -3.32 -9.30 22.94
N ASP A 223 -4.58 -9.07 23.33
CA ASP A 223 -5.71 -9.91 22.94
C ASP A 223 -6.02 -9.79 21.45
N GLN A 224 -5.92 -8.58 20.89
CA GLN A 224 -6.10 -8.35 19.45
C GLN A 224 -5.00 -9.02 18.61
N CYS A 225 -3.75 -8.97 19.06
CA CYS A 225 -2.65 -9.65 18.38
C CYS A 225 -2.84 -11.18 18.38
N ASN A 226 -3.27 -11.76 19.50
CA ASN A 226 -3.50 -13.20 19.62
C ASN A 226 -4.63 -13.68 18.69
N ILE A 227 -5.71 -12.90 18.53
CA ILE A 227 -6.80 -13.21 17.60
C ILE A 227 -6.28 -13.24 16.16
N VAL A 228 -5.48 -12.23 15.76
CA VAL A 228 -4.96 -12.15 14.39
C VAL A 228 -3.95 -13.27 14.10
N ILE A 229 -3.10 -13.62 15.06
CA ILE A 229 -2.16 -14.75 14.92
C ILE A 229 -2.92 -16.06 14.72
N ALA A 230 -3.98 -16.31 15.50
CA ALA A 230 -4.82 -17.50 15.34
C ALA A 230 -5.53 -17.55 13.97
N GLU A 231 -5.98 -16.41 13.43
CA GLU A 231 -6.52 -16.34 12.07
C GLU A 231 -5.45 -16.71 11.02
N MET A 232 -4.20 -16.27 11.20
CA MET A 232 -3.11 -16.61 10.28
C MET A 232 -2.76 -18.11 10.30
N GLU A 233 -2.84 -18.78 11.44
CA GLU A 233 -2.63 -20.23 11.55
C GLU A 233 -3.59 -21.03 10.68
N VAL A 234 -4.86 -20.64 10.69
CA VAL A 234 -5.91 -21.26 9.89
C VAL A 234 -5.69 -21.02 8.40
N TYR A 235 -5.24 -19.82 8.01
CA TYR A 235 -5.04 -19.46 6.61
C TYR A 235 -3.75 -20.02 6.00
N LEU A 236 -2.70 -20.20 6.78
CA LEU A 236 -1.37 -20.59 6.27
C LEU A 236 -1.13 -22.11 6.27
N ASN A 237 -1.96 -22.93 6.92
CA ASN A 237 -1.77 -24.40 7.02
C ASN A 237 -0.38 -24.81 7.55
N VAL A 238 0.27 -23.96 8.36
CA VAL A 238 1.59 -24.24 8.93
C VAL A 238 1.43 -24.43 10.43
N ASN A 239 1.91 -25.57 10.95
CA ASN A 239 2.10 -25.76 12.39
C ASN A 239 3.06 -24.67 12.88
N ILE A 240 2.53 -23.62 13.51
CA ILE A 240 3.37 -22.61 14.16
C ILE A 240 4.08 -23.29 15.33
N PRO A 241 5.43 -23.24 15.39
CA PRO A 241 6.17 -23.88 16.46
C PRO A 241 5.75 -23.37 17.86
N PRO A 242 5.54 -24.25 18.85
CA PRO A 242 5.02 -23.87 20.18
C PRO A 242 5.84 -22.79 20.90
N HIS A 243 7.13 -22.65 20.57
CA HIS A 243 8.03 -21.68 21.18
C HIS A 243 7.68 -20.22 20.85
N MET A 244 6.85 -19.97 19.83
CA MET A 244 6.34 -18.65 19.46
C MET A 244 5.26 -18.13 20.45
N PHE A 245 4.65 -19.02 21.24
CA PHE A 245 3.58 -18.70 22.20
C PHE A 245 4.05 -18.54 23.65
N ILE A 246 5.35 -18.71 23.90
CA ILE A 246 5.89 -18.59 25.25
C ILE A 246 6.33 -17.15 25.44
N ALA A 247 5.56 -16.40 26.23
CA ALA A 247 5.98 -15.08 26.69
C ALA A 247 7.35 -15.21 27.39
N PRO A 248 8.33 -14.35 27.06
CA PRO A 248 9.63 -14.38 27.72
C PRO A 248 9.43 -14.16 29.23
N LYS A 249 10.02 -15.05 30.04
CA LYS A 249 10.15 -14.87 31.49
C LYS A 249 11.13 -13.74 31.80
#